data_AF-A0A7V0XNV5-F1
#
_entry.id   AF-A0A7V0XNV5-F1
#
_cell.length_a   1.000
_cell.length_b   1.000
_cell.length_c   1.000
_cell.angle_alpha   90.00
_cell.angle_beta   90.00
_cell.angle_gamma   90.00
#
_symmetry.space_group_name_H-M   'P 1'
#
loop_
_entity.id
_entity.type
_entity.pdbx_description
1 polymer ?
#
loop_
_entity_poly.entity_id
_entity_poly.type
_entity_poly.pdbx_seq_one_letter_code
_entity_poly.pdbx_strand_id
1 'polypeptide(L)'
;MCTRKGFIVTGLLAVFLLPLYAQTWETDFYNLENTLKFSDFLIRTRQYELAAQELERAAFFAPGEPNVQLKLLQAYRLGEQYQQSIGTVERLYMNRLTEMPADFGKEYLHSLILSGDHGRANYFIGAAANLDQADRNNYTLSILLLNRNWEEARDFAAENLPVNMRLANIARESESIRYKSARLALAMSAIVPGSGKIYTGKWKDGLISLVFVAANAYQAYRGFSKNGTESVHGWVFGTLAAGFYAGNVYGSYKSARIYNNQLDEALQQKALDTFRSGL
;
A
#
# COMPACT_ATOMS: atom_id res chain seq x y z
N MET A 1 -33.72 38.90 -95.00
CA MET A 1 -34.38 37.58 -95.01
C MET A 1 -34.31 37.00 -93.61
N CYS A 2 -35.47 36.69 -93.08
CA CYS A 2 -35.70 36.02 -91.80
C CYS A 2 -35.25 34.57 -91.88
N THR A 3 -34.57 34.03 -90.86
CA THR A 3 -35.02 32.83 -90.11
C THR A 3 -34.07 32.48 -88.97
N ARG A 4 -34.67 31.83 -87.98
CA ARG A 4 -34.25 31.57 -86.61
C ARG A 4 -34.16 30.04 -86.45
N LYS A 5 -33.32 29.58 -85.50
CA LYS A 5 -33.44 28.36 -84.64
C LYS A 5 -32.37 27.27 -84.83
N GLY A 6 -31.92 26.75 -83.68
CA GLY A 6 -31.24 25.46 -83.48
C GLY A 6 -30.21 25.52 -82.34
N PHE A 7 -30.62 25.47 -81.07
CA PHE A 7 -30.61 24.28 -80.17
C PHE A 7 -29.22 23.82 -79.67
N ILE A 8 -29.01 24.04 -78.36
CA ILE A 8 -28.38 23.20 -77.31
C ILE A 8 -27.13 22.36 -77.69
N VAL A 9 -25.98 22.70 -77.08
CA VAL A 9 -25.18 21.73 -76.30
C VAL A 9 -24.62 22.44 -75.07
N THR A 10 -25.18 22.08 -73.93
CA THR A 10 -24.62 22.22 -72.58
C THR A 10 -23.37 21.35 -72.45
N GLY A 11 -22.26 21.89 -71.95
CA GLY A 11 -21.11 21.06 -71.59
C GLY A 11 -19.88 21.83 -71.15
N LEU A 12 -19.64 21.79 -69.83
CA LEU A 12 -18.35 21.94 -69.14
C LEU A 12 -17.47 23.15 -69.46
N LEU A 13 -17.37 24.08 -68.52
CA LEU A 13 -16.14 24.31 -67.73
C LEU A 13 -16.35 25.55 -66.84
N ALA A 14 -16.86 25.31 -65.63
CA ALA A 14 -16.87 26.32 -64.57
C ALA A 14 -16.62 25.64 -63.23
N VAL A 15 -15.46 25.00 -63.09
CA VAL A 15 -14.96 24.55 -61.78
C VAL A 15 -13.49 24.88 -61.71
N PHE A 16 -13.16 26.17 -61.60
CA PHE A 16 -11.90 26.62 -61.03
C PHE A 16 -12.08 28.08 -60.63
N LEU A 17 -12.21 28.30 -59.31
CA LEU A 17 -11.77 29.47 -58.53
C LEU A 17 -12.68 29.69 -57.31
N LEU A 18 -12.58 28.77 -56.35
CA LEU A 18 -12.71 29.11 -54.93
C LEU A 18 -11.50 28.55 -54.18
N PRO A 19 -10.30 29.15 -54.26
CA PRO A 19 -9.44 29.15 -53.11
C PRO A 19 -9.88 30.32 -52.22
N LEU A 20 -9.85 30.10 -50.90
CA LEU A 20 -9.72 31.09 -49.81
C LEU A 20 -10.76 30.88 -48.70
N TYR A 21 -10.19 30.41 -47.59
CA TYR A 21 -10.70 30.36 -46.22
C TYR A 21 -11.59 29.18 -45.83
N ALA A 22 -11.13 27.96 -46.13
CA ALA A 22 -11.14 26.95 -45.08
C ALA A 22 -9.96 27.27 -44.15
N GLN A 23 -10.13 28.26 -43.27
CA GLN A 23 -9.29 28.37 -42.08
C GLN A 23 -9.74 27.20 -41.21
N THR A 24 -9.15 26.02 -41.40
CA THR A 24 -9.24 24.96 -40.40
C THR A 24 -8.67 25.58 -39.15
N TRP A 25 -9.53 25.94 -38.19
CA TRP A 25 -9.10 26.16 -36.83
C TRP A 25 -8.71 24.78 -36.32
N GLU A 26 -7.51 24.34 -36.70
CA GLU A 26 -6.88 23.18 -36.13
C GLU A 26 -6.64 23.56 -34.67
N THR A 27 -7.65 23.25 -33.85
CA THR A 27 -7.49 23.32 -32.41
C THR A 27 -6.41 22.31 -32.13
N ASP A 28 -5.21 22.76 -31.78
CA ASP A 28 -4.11 21.86 -31.46
C ASP A 28 -4.46 21.11 -30.17
N PHE A 29 -5.20 20.01 -30.34
CA PHE A 29 -5.61 19.13 -29.26
C PHE A 29 -4.40 18.55 -28.51
N TYR A 30 -3.22 18.60 -29.13
CA TYR A 30 -1.96 18.07 -28.60
C TYR A 30 -1.05 19.14 -28.01
N ASN A 31 -1.50 20.39 -27.89
CA ASN A 31 -0.75 21.39 -27.15
C ASN A 31 -0.60 20.99 -25.67
N LEU A 32 0.43 21.54 -25.02
CA LEU A 32 0.79 21.18 -23.65
C LEU A 32 -0.36 21.42 -22.65
N GLU A 33 -1.10 22.52 -22.84
CA GLU A 33 -2.23 22.89 -21.97
C GLU A 33 -3.36 21.83 -22.02
N ASN A 34 -3.73 21.38 -23.22
CA ASN A 34 -4.75 20.36 -23.41
C ASN A 34 -4.30 19.00 -22.85
N THR A 35 -3.01 18.67 -23.04
CA THR A 35 -2.43 17.45 -22.45
C THR A 35 -2.53 17.46 -20.93
N LEU A 36 -2.17 18.58 -20.27
CA LEU A 36 -2.27 18.71 -18.82
C LEU A 36 -3.71 18.60 -18.31
N LYS A 37 -4.69 19.22 -19.00
CA LYS A 37 -6.11 19.09 -18.65
C LYS A 37 -6.62 17.66 -18.78
N PHE A 38 -6.17 16.94 -19.81
CA PHE A 38 -6.54 15.55 -20.01
C PHE A 38 -5.91 14.63 -18.96
N SER A 39 -4.62 14.82 -18.65
CA SER A 39 -3.97 14.11 -17.54
C SER A 39 -4.69 14.33 -16.21
N ASP A 40 -5.15 15.55 -15.92
CA ASP A 40 -5.94 15.85 -14.72
C ASP A 40 -7.30 15.15 -14.71
N PHE A 41 -7.94 14.99 -15.87
CA PHE A 41 -9.15 14.18 -15.99
C PHE A 41 -8.86 12.69 -15.72
N LEU A 42 -7.76 12.15 -16.26
CA LEU A 42 -7.36 10.77 -16.05
C LEU A 42 -7.04 10.49 -14.58
N ILE A 43 -6.28 11.38 -13.91
CA ILE A 43 -5.99 11.28 -12.47
C ILE A 43 -7.28 11.29 -11.64
N ARG A 44 -8.20 12.23 -11.92
CA ARG A 44 -9.49 12.31 -11.18
C ARG A 44 -10.37 11.07 -11.38
N THR A 45 -10.31 10.46 -12.56
CA THR A 45 -11.02 9.21 -12.85
C THR A 45 -10.22 7.96 -12.49
N ARG A 46 -9.11 8.12 -11.76
CA ARG A 46 -8.20 7.05 -11.26
C ARG A 46 -7.52 6.22 -12.35
N GLN A 47 -7.44 6.75 -13.56
CA GLN A 47 -6.74 6.14 -14.70
C GLN A 47 -5.26 6.54 -14.67
N TYR A 48 -4.56 6.20 -13.59
CA TYR A 48 -3.22 6.72 -13.30
C TYR A 48 -2.16 6.27 -14.30
N GLU A 49 -2.23 5.04 -14.80
CA GLU A 49 -1.30 4.54 -15.83
C GLU A 49 -1.44 5.30 -17.14
N LEU A 50 -2.68 5.57 -17.59
CA LEU A 50 -2.92 6.38 -18.78
C LEU A 50 -2.48 7.83 -18.55
N ALA A 51 -2.73 8.37 -17.35
CA ALA A 51 -2.23 9.70 -17.01
C ALA A 51 -0.71 9.77 -17.09
N ALA A 52 -0.01 8.76 -16.58
CA ALA A 52 1.44 8.65 -16.65
C ALA A 52 1.93 8.58 -18.10
N GLN A 53 1.31 7.77 -18.96
CA GLN A 53 1.68 7.69 -20.39
C GLN A 53 1.51 9.03 -21.10
N GLU A 54 0.42 9.75 -20.87
CA GLU A 54 0.23 11.10 -21.44
C GLU A 54 1.25 12.11 -20.91
N LEU A 55 1.61 12.00 -19.62
CA LEU A 55 2.60 12.87 -19.00
C LEU A 55 4.04 12.52 -19.40
N GLU A 56 4.36 11.25 -19.67
CA GLU A 56 5.62 10.84 -20.28
C GLU A 56 5.77 11.44 -21.67
N ARG A 57 4.70 11.39 -22.48
CA ARG A 57 4.65 12.05 -23.79
C ARG A 57 4.86 13.56 -23.64
N ALA A 58 4.17 14.20 -22.70
CA ALA A 58 4.34 15.63 -22.44
C ALA A 58 5.78 15.97 -21.99
N ALA A 59 6.36 15.16 -21.10
CA ALA A 59 7.72 15.32 -20.60
C ALA A 59 8.76 15.12 -21.70
N PHE A 60 8.48 14.27 -22.69
CA PHE A 60 9.35 14.11 -23.86
C PHE A 60 9.40 15.38 -24.71
N PHE A 61 8.25 16.01 -24.97
CA PHE A 61 8.18 17.25 -25.77
C PHE A 61 8.60 18.51 -24.99
N ALA A 62 8.45 18.49 -23.67
CA ALA A 62 8.75 19.62 -22.80
C ALA A 62 9.57 19.17 -21.56
N PRO A 63 10.81 18.69 -21.75
CA PRO A 63 11.59 18.06 -20.68
C PRO A 63 11.94 19.00 -19.52
N GLY A 64 11.98 20.31 -19.78
CA GLY A 64 12.28 21.34 -18.79
C GLY A 64 11.07 21.85 -18.00
N GLU A 65 9.85 21.40 -18.30
CA GLU A 65 8.62 21.92 -17.67
C GLU A 65 8.36 21.26 -16.30
N PRO A 66 8.57 21.97 -15.17
CA PRO A 66 8.54 21.33 -13.85
C PRO A 66 7.14 20.81 -13.47
N ASN A 67 6.08 21.49 -13.92
CA ASN A 67 4.70 21.07 -13.66
C ASN A 67 4.37 19.72 -14.32
N VAL A 68 4.89 19.48 -15.53
CA VAL A 68 4.72 18.20 -16.22
C VAL A 68 5.42 17.10 -15.45
N GLN A 69 6.68 17.33 -15.06
CA GLN A 69 7.47 16.37 -14.30
C GLN A 69 6.82 16.05 -12.96
N LEU A 70 6.37 17.07 -12.22
CA LEU A 70 5.73 16.88 -10.91
C LEU A 70 4.44 16.06 -11.04
N LYS A 71 3.58 16.37 -12.02
CA LYS A 71 2.36 15.59 -12.29
C LYS A 71 2.69 14.15 -12.71
N LEU A 72 3.77 13.94 -13.46
CA LEU A 72 4.22 12.60 -13.84
C LEU A 72 4.60 11.78 -12.60
N LEU A 73 5.38 12.36 -11.69
CA LEU A 73 5.74 11.72 -10.42
C LEU A 73 4.51 11.38 -9.57
N GLN A 74 3.54 12.29 -9.51
CA GLN A 74 2.25 12.06 -8.85
C GLN A 74 1.46 10.92 -9.50
N ALA A 75 1.39 10.88 -10.83
CA ALA A 75 0.71 9.82 -11.57
C ALA A 75 1.36 8.46 -11.32
N TYR A 76 2.69 8.39 -11.34
CA TYR A 76 3.41 7.17 -10.96
C TYR A 76 3.12 6.75 -9.53
N ARG A 77 3.19 7.68 -8.56
CA ARG A 77 2.90 7.37 -7.15
C ARG A 77 1.48 6.85 -6.98
N LEU A 78 0.48 7.52 -7.57
CA LEU A 78 -0.93 7.14 -7.48
C LEU A 78 -1.21 5.80 -8.17
N GLY A 79 -0.49 5.50 -9.25
CA GLY A 79 -0.52 4.21 -9.94
C GLY A 79 0.38 3.13 -9.29
N GLU A 80 0.91 3.37 -8.09
CA GLU A 80 1.84 2.47 -7.37
C GLU A 80 3.12 2.11 -8.15
N GLN A 81 3.48 2.90 -9.16
CA GLN A 81 4.68 2.79 -9.98
C GLN A 81 5.88 3.50 -9.32
N TYR A 82 6.16 3.14 -8.07
CA TYR A 82 7.12 3.87 -7.24
C TYR A 82 8.54 3.85 -7.82
N GLN A 83 8.96 2.75 -8.45
CA GLN A 83 10.31 2.64 -9.03
C GLN A 83 10.48 3.55 -10.24
N GLN A 84 9.45 3.71 -11.08
CA GLN A 84 9.46 4.67 -12.18
C GLN A 84 9.55 6.12 -11.65
N SER A 85 8.81 6.44 -10.58
CA SER A 85 8.88 7.74 -9.91
C SER A 85 10.29 8.03 -9.37
N ILE A 86 10.85 7.10 -8.58
CA ILE A 86 12.21 7.18 -8.02
C ILE A 86 13.25 7.38 -9.12
N GLY A 87 13.25 6.52 -10.14
CA GLY A 87 14.22 6.60 -11.24
C GLY A 87 14.09 7.88 -12.08
N THR A 88 12.87 8.43 -12.19
CA THR A 88 12.64 9.72 -12.86
C THR A 88 13.25 10.86 -12.06
N VAL A 89 13.02 10.94 -10.75
CA VAL A 89 13.64 11.94 -9.88
C VAL A 89 15.17 11.85 -9.92
N GLU A 90 15.72 10.66 -9.77
CA GLU A 90 17.17 10.43 -9.77
C GLU A 90 17.82 10.86 -11.10
N ARG A 91 17.12 10.68 -12.22
CA ARG A 91 17.60 11.14 -13.53
C ARG A 91 17.47 12.66 -13.71
N LEU A 92 16.40 13.27 -13.20
CA LEU A 92 16.19 14.72 -13.31
C LEU A 92 17.19 15.51 -12.46
N TYR A 93 17.50 15.02 -11.27
CA TYR A 93 18.34 15.75 -10.31
C TYR A 93 19.76 15.21 -10.17
N MET A 94 20.06 13.97 -10.57
CA MET A 94 21.39 13.35 -10.55
C MET A 94 22.25 13.77 -9.34
N ASN A 95 23.28 14.59 -9.56
CA ASN A 95 24.24 15.04 -8.53
C ASN A 95 23.69 16.14 -7.60
N ARG A 96 22.45 16.59 -7.80
CA ARG A 96 21.76 17.65 -7.05
C ARG A 96 20.48 17.14 -6.39
N LEU A 97 20.41 15.84 -6.10
CA LEU A 97 19.24 15.22 -5.47
C LEU A 97 18.81 15.97 -4.20
N THR A 98 19.75 16.29 -3.32
CA THR A 98 19.49 16.98 -2.05
C THR A 98 19.12 18.46 -2.22
N GLU A 99 19.35 19.05 -3.38
CA GLU A 99 19.08 20.46 -3.68
C GLU A 99 17.78 20.67 -4.47
N MET A 100 17.03 19.60 -4.76
CA MET A 100 15.81 19.67 -5.54
C MET A 100 14.71 20.51 -4.85
N PRO A 101 13.77 21.12 -5.60
CA PRO A 101 12.64 21.82 -5.02
C PRO A 101 11.82 20.90 -4.09
N ALA A 102 11.22 21.49 -3.06
CA ALA A 102 10.52 20.75 -2.01
C ALA A 102 9.47 19.77 -2.55
N ASP A 103 8.65 20.19 -3.51
CA ASP A 103 7.57 19.36 -4.08
C ASP A 103 8.09 18.06 -4.72
N PHE A 104 9.23 18.12 -5.41
CA PHE A 104 9.90 16.94 -5.96
C PHE A 104 10.48 16.06 -4.86
N GLY A 105 11.07 16.68 -3.83
CA GLY A 105 11.60 15.97 -2.66
C GLY A 105 10.51 15.21 -1.91
N LYS A 106 9.31 15.80 -1.77
CA LYS A 106 8.15 15.16 -1.16
C LYS A 106 7.67 13.97 -1.98
N GLU A 107 7.51 14.11 -3.30
CA GLU A 107 7.13 12.98 -4.17
C GLU A 107 8.17 11.86 -4.18
N TYR A 108 9.47 12.20 -4.13
CA TYR A 108 10.55 11.24 -3.97
C TYR A 108 10.44 10.46 -2.65
N LEU A 109 10.23 11.18 -1.54
CA LEU A 109 10.04 10.57 -0.22
C LEU A 109 8.80 9.69 -0.15
N HIS A 110 7.68 10.12 -0.72
CA HIS A 110 6.50 9.28 -0.81
C HIS A 110 6.78 7.98 -1.55
N SER A 111 7.45 8.04 -2.71
CA SER A 111 7.77 6.84 -3.48
C SER A 111 8.78 5.92 -2.77
N LEU A 112 9.80 6.48 -2.11
CA LEU A 112 10.74 5.69 -1.31
C LEU A 112 10.06 4.99 -0.13
N ILE A 113 9.23 5.72 0.62
CA ILE A 113 8.53 5.17 1.79
C ILE A 113 7.48 4.12 1.36
N LEU A 114 6.68 4.40 0.32
CA LEU A 114 5.67 3.45 -0.16
C LEU A 114 6.26 2.20 -0.83
N SER A 115 7.48 2.29 -1.38
CA SER A 115 8.21 1.12 -1.88
C SER A 115 8.95 0.34 -0.79
N GLY A 116 8.95 0.82 0.46
CA GLY A 116 9.62 0.19 1.59
C GLY A 116 11.13 0.52 1.71
N ASP A 117 11.65 1.43 0.89
CA ASP A 117 13.06 1.85 0.95
C ASP A 117 13.27 2.96 2.00
N HIS A 118 13.02 2.58 3.26
CA HIS A 118 13.12 3.49 4.40
C HIS A 118 14.56 3.95 4.65
N GLY A 119 15.57 3.19 4.20
CA GLY A 119 16.98 3.54 4.32
C GLY A 119 17.33 4.77 3.47
N ARG A 120 17.01 4.74 2.16
CA ARG A 120 17.20 5.91 1.29
C ARG A 120 16.31 7.07 1.71
N ALA A 121 15.09 6.81 2.16
CA ALA A 121 14.20 7.85 2.65
C ALA A 121 14.82 8.61 3.85
N ASN A 122 15.31 7.89 4.86
CA ASN A 122 15.96 8.50 6.04
C ASN A 122 17.21 9.30 5.67
N TYR A 123 18.04 8.78 4.76
CA TYR A 123 19.19 9.54 4.26
C TYR A 123 18.76 10.86 3.60
N PHE A 124 17.75 10.81 2.72
CA PHE A 124 17.25 12.01 2.04
C PHE A 124 16.60 13.01 3.01
N ILE A 125 15.82 12.55 4.00
CA ILE A 125 15.24 13.40 5.05
C ILE A 125 16.32 14.19 5.78
N GLY A 126 17.49 13.60 6.06
CA GLY A 126 18.60 14.29 6.71
C GLY A 126 19.36 15.25 5.79
N ALA A 127 19.49 14.91 4.51
CA ALA A 127 20.36 15.62 3.58
C ALA A 127 19.67 16.67 2.70
N ALA A 128 18.34 16.59 2.50
CA ALA A 128 17.60 17.51 1.63
C ALA A 128 17.70 18.95 2.15
N ALA A 129 18.07 19.91 1.31
CA ALA A 129 18.23 21.32 1.67
C ALA A 129 16.88 22.05 1.77
N ASN A 130 15.92 21.70 0.91
CA ASN A 130 14.66 22.44 0.74
C ASN A 130 13.46 21.81 1.46
N LEU A 131 13.69 20.82 2.34
CA LEU A 131 12.63 20.19 3.13
C LEU A 131 12.45 20.93 4.46
N ASP A 132 11.23 21.32 4.79
CA ASP A 132 10.98 22.01 6.06
C ASP A 132 11.05 21.04 7.26
N GLN A 133 11.10 21.59 8.48
CA GLN A 133 11.23 20.76 9.68
C GLN A 133 9.97 19.93 9.95
N ALA A 134 8.78 20.43 9.59
CA ALA A 134 7.52 19.74 9.81
C ALA A 134 7.44 18.48 8.94
N ASP A 135 7.79 18.61 7.66
CA ASP A 135 7.90 17.51 6.71
C ASP A 135 8.93 16.48 7.20
N ARG A 136 10.13 16.92 7.60
CA ARG A 136 11.16 16.00 8.15
C ARG A 136 10.60 15.18 9.31
N ASN A 137 10.01 15.86 10.29
CA ASN A 137 9.42 15.19 11.44
C ASN A 137 8.31 14.22 11.03
N ASN A 138 7.45 14.61 10.09
CA ASN A 138 6.34 13.78 9.62
C ASN A 138 6.81 12.54 8.87
N TYR A 139 7.81 12.67 7.99
CA TYR A 139 8.36 11.54 7.26
C TYR A 139 9.14 10.60 8.19
N THR A 140 9.94 11.12 9.12
CA THR A 140 10.62 10.31 10.13
C THR A 140 9.62 9.55 10.99
N LEU A 141 8.59 10.23 11.51
CA LEU A 141 7.55 9.60 12.30
C LEU A 141 6.78 8.53 11.51
N SER A 142 6.47 8.80 10.22
CA SER A 142 5.84 7.82 9.33
C SER A 142 6.70 6.56 9.20
N ILE A 143 8.01 6.70 9.00
CA ILE A 143 8.94 5.58 8.87
C ILE A 143 9.01 4.78 10.18
N LEU A 144 9.09 5.44 11.35
CA LEU A 144 9.10 4.77 12.65
C LEU A 144 7.83 3.93 12.86
N LEU A 145 6.66 4.50 12.56
CA LEU A 145 5.38 3.79 12.64
C LEU A 145 5.28 2.63 11.65
N LEU A 146 5.73 2.83 10.41
CA LEU A 146 5.74 1.79 9.39
C LEU A 146 6.74 0.67 9.69
N ASN A 147 7.81 0.93 10.45
CA ASN A 147 8.74 -0.08 10.94
C ASN A 147 8.29 -0.76 12.24
N ARG A 148 7.14 -0.35 12.81
CA ARG A 148 6.64 -0.81 14.13
C ARG A 148 7.58 -0.47 15.29
N ASN A 149 8.37 0.59 15.16
CA ASN A 149 9.20 1.13 16.24
C ASN A 149 8.34 1.99 17.16
N TRP A 150 7.37 1.38 17.86
CA TRP A 150 6.31 2.08 18.58
C TRP A 150 6.82 3.03 19.67
N GLU A 151 7.79 2.56 20.46
CA GLU A 151 8.42 3.33 21.54
C GLU A 151 9.14 4.56 20.98
N GLU A 152 10.04 4.35 20.00
CA GLU A 152 10.78 5.42 19.34
C GLU A 152 9.85 6.41 18.62
N ALA A 153 8.79 5.92 17.95
CA ALA A 153 7.80 6.77 17.29
C ALA A 153 7.10 7.71 18.27
N ARG A 154 6.75 7.20 19.46
CA ARG A 154 6.09 7.99 20.50
C ARG A 154 7.04 9.02 21.08
N ASP A 155 8.24 8.62 21.46
CA ASP A 155 9.23 9.51 22.07
C ASP A 155 9.60 10.62 21.06
N PHE A 156 9.82 10.24 19.79
CA PHE A 156 10.04 11.18 18.70
C PHE A 156 8.89 12.18 18.55
N ALA A 157 7.64 11.72 18.54
CA ALA A 157 6.46 12.58 18.39
C ALA A 157 6.25 13.54 19.58
N ALA A 158 6.74 13.20 20.77
CA ALA A 158 6.67 14.06 21.94
C ALA A 158 7.77 15.13 21.94
N GLU A 159 8.96 14.80 21.43
CA GLU A 159 10.15 15.67 21.50
C GLU A 159 10.31 16.57 20.27
N ASN A 160 9.81 16.16 19.09
CA ASN A 160 10.08 16.84 17.82
C ASN A 160 8.82 17.50 17.27
N LEU A 161 8.60 18.78 17.62
CA LEU A 161 7.49 19.59 17.09
C LEU A 161 7.95 20.49 15.93
N PRO A 162 7.09 20.77 14.94
CA PRO A 162 5.72 20.27 14.78
C PRO A 162 5.67 18.86 14.14
N VAL A 163 4.60 18.12 14.44
CA VAL A 163 4.24 16.81 13.83
C VAL A 163 2.76 16.77 13.46
N ASN A 164 2.42 15.93 12.47
CA ASN A 164 1.06 15.63 12.09
C ASN A 164 0.36 14.90 13.24
N MET A 165 -0.69 15.53 13.77
CA MET A 165 -1.40 15.03 14.95
C MET A 165 -2.04 13.65 14.73
N ARG A 166 -2.40 13.28 13.50
CA ARG A 166 -2.94 11.94 13.20
C ARG A 166 -1.86 10.88 13.40
N LEU A 167 -0.63 11.14 12.96
CA LEU A 167 0.51 10.23 13.19
C LEU A 167 0.89 10.17 14.67
N ALA A 168 0.98 11.33 15.34
CA ALA A 168 1.27 11.38 16.77
C ALA A 168 0.22 10.63 17.62
N ASN A 169 -1.06 10.67 17.20
CA ASN A 169 -2.12 9.90 17.85
C ASN A 169 -1.92 8.39 17.70
N ILE A 170 -1.49 7.92 16.52
CA ILE A 170 -1.21 6.50 16.29
C ILE A 170 -0.03 6.04 17.16
N ALA A 171 1.02 6.87 17.25
CA ALA A 171 2.16 6.60 18.14
C ALA A 171 1.72 6.46 19.61
N ARG A 172 0.83 7.32 20.09
CA ARG A 172 0.25 7.24 21.44
C ARG A 172 -0.70 6.05 21.64
N GLU A 173 -1.47 5.68 20.61
CA GLU A 173 -2.37 4.51 20.68
C GLU A 173 -1.60 3.22 20.98
N SER A 174 -0.34 3.13 20.53
CA SER A 174 0.53 1.98 20.77
C SER A 174 0.74 1.64 22.25
N GLU A 175 0.71 2.62 23.16
CA GLU A 175 0.86 2.39 24.61
C GLU A 175 -0.30 1.61 25.21
N SER A 176 -1.48 1.75 24.61
CA SER A 176 -2.70 1.08 25.06
C SER A 176 -2.76 -0.39 24.67
N ILE A 177 -1.85 -0.84 23.79
CA ILE A 177 -1.83 -2.21 23.29
C ILE A 177 -1.52 -3.18 24.44
N ARG A 178 -2.41 -4.15 24.62
CA ARG A 178 -2.25 -5.25 25.57
C ARG A 178 -1.87 -6.54 24.84
N TYR A 179 -0.57 -6.76 24.71
CA TYR A 179 -0.04 -8.01 24.15
C TYR A 179 -0.36 -9.22 25.04
N LYS A 180 -0.61 -10.35 24.40
CA LYS A 180 -0.84 -11.64 25.04
C LYS A 180 0.48 -12.41 25.14
N SER A 181 0.81 -12.86 26.35
CA SER A 181 1.97 -13.75 26.55
C SER A 181 1.78 -15.11 25.87
N ALA A 182 2.66 -15.43 24.92
CA ALA A 182 2.64 -16.71 24.21
C ALA A 182 3.05 -17.89 25.10
N ARG A 183 3.96 -17.67 26.06
CA ARG A 183 4.36 -18.67 27.05
C ARG A 183 3.21 -19.00 28.01
N LEU A 184 2.43 -17.98 28.40
CA LEU A 184 1.24 -18.19 29.22
C LEU A 184 0.19 -18.99 28.45
N ALA A 185 -0.08 -18.63 27.18
CA ALA A 185 -1.01 -19.38 26.34
C ALA A 185 -0.59 -20.85 26.17
N LEU A 186 0.71 -21.11 26.03
CA LEU A 186 1.26 -22.47 26.01
C LEU A 186 1.00 -23.20 27.34
N ALA A 187 1.37 -22.60 28.47
CA ALA A 187 1.22 -23.20 29.80
C ALA A 187 -0.24 -23.51 30.13
N MET A 188 -1.15 -22.59 29.83
CA MET A 188 -2.59 -22.80 29.99
C MET A 188 -3.04 -24.04 29.21
N SER A 189 -2.67 -24.12 27.92
CA SER A 189 -3.07 -25.26 27.08
C SER A 189 -2.40 -26.58 27.42
N ALA A 190 -1.25 -26.55 28.10
CA ALA A 190 -0.63 -27.76 28.63
C ALA A 190 -1.45 -28.34 29.79
N ILE A 191 -2.07 -27.49 30.62
CA ILE A 191 -2.94 -27.93 31.72
C ILE A 191 -4.32 -28.33 31.18
N VAL A 192 -4.95 -27.43 30.41
CA VAL A 192 -6.29 -27.64 29.83
C VAL A 192 -6.23 -27.40 28.33
N PRO A 193 -6.35 -28.45 27.49
CA PRO A 193 -6.25 -28.31 26.04
C PRO A 193 -7.18 -27.22 25.49
N GLY A 194 -6.60 -26.28 24.74
CA GLY A 194 -7.35 -25.19 24.09
C GLY A 194 -7.57 -23.94 24.95
N SER A 195 -7.27 -23.96 26.24
CA SER A 195 -7.45 -22.79 27.12
C SER A 195 -6.57 -21.59 26.73
N GLY A 196 -5.38 -21.82 26.18
CA GLY A 196 -4.55 -20.77 25.61
C GLY A 196 -5.14 -20.12 24.35
N LYS A 197 -5.95 -20.85 23.58
CA LYS A 197 -6.71 -20.27 22.45
C LYS A 197 -7.90 -19.44 22.95
N ILE A 198 -8.56 -19.86 24.03
CA ILE A 198 -9.60 -19.07 24.70
C ILE A 198 -9.01 -17.74 25.21
N TYR A 199 -7.84 -17.78 25.83
CA TYR A 199 -7.11 -16.61 26.32
C TYR A 199 -6.81 -15.56 25.22
N THR A 200 -6.62 -16.00 23.97
CA THR A 200 -6.38 -15.13 22.81
C THR A 200 -7.67 -14.79 22.05
N GLY A 201 -8.85 -15.07 22.63
CA GLY A 201 -10.16 -14.76 22.06
C GLY A 201 -10.70 -15.81 21.09
N LYS A 202 -9.92 -16.85 20.76
CA LYS A 202 -10.31 -17.96 19.87
C LYS A 202 -11.06 -19.04 20.64
N TRP A 203 -12.20 -18.68 21.21
CA TRP A 203 -12.96 -19.56 22.10
C TRP A 203 -13.48 -20.82 21.40
N LYS A 204 -13.94 -20.70 20.15
CA LYS A 204 -14.41 -21.83 19.32
C LYS A 204 -13.30 -22.86 19.13
N ASP A 205 -12.14 -22.41 18.69
CA ASP A 205 -10.97 -23.27 18.48
C ASP A 205 -10.53 -23.94 19.79
N GLY A 206 -10.58 -23.20 20.90
CA GLY A 206 -10.27 -23.73 22.23
C GLY A 206 -11.21 -24.83 22.67
N LEU A 207 -12.53 -24.65 22.49
CA LEU A 207 -13.52 -25.66 22.84
C LEU A 207 -13.39 -26.92 21.97
N ILE A 208 -13.20 -26.76 20.66
CA ILE A 208 -12.95 -27.87 19.74
C ILE A 208 -11.71 -28.65 20.18
N SER A 209 -10.64 -27.95 20.54
CA SER A 209 -9.40 -28.57 21.03
C SER A 209 -9.65 -29.46 22.24
N LEU A 210 -10.40 -28.95 23.22
CA LEU A 210 -10.76 -29.68 24.44
C LEU A 210 -11.55 -30.95 24.12
N VAL A 211 -12.62 -30.82 23.32
CA VAL A 211 -13.51 -31.93 22.96
C VAL A 211 -12.74 -33.02 22.21
N PHE A 212 -11.91 -32.65 21.24
CA PHE A 212 -11.13 -33.63 20.47
C PHE A 212 -10.12 -34.37 21.34
N VAL A 213 -9.36 -33.67 22.17
CA VAL A 213 -8.38 -34.32 23.06
C VAL A 213 -9.09 -35.20 24.09
N ALA A 214 -10.14 -34.69 24.73
CA ALA A 214 -10.90 -35.44 25.74
C ALA A 214 -11.58 -36.68 25.15
N ALA A 215 -12.21 -36.57 23.98
CA ALA A 215 -12.87 -37.69 23.32
C ALA A 215 -11.87 -38.78 22.94
N ASN A 216 -10.74 -38.42 22.32
CA ASN A 216 -9.72 -39.41 21.96
C ASN A 216 -9.05 -40.02 23.20
N ALA A 217 -8.77 -39.23 24.23
CA ALA A 217 -8.22 -39.73 25.49
C ALA A 217 -9.20 -40.69 26.19
N TYR A 218 -10.50 -40.39 26.19
CA TYR A 218 -11.54 -41.27 26.73
C TYR A 218 -11.63 -42.59 25.95
N GLN A 219 -11.59 -42.53 24.62
CA GLN A 219 -11.59 -43.73 23.76
C GLN A 219 -10.33 -44.58 23.99
N ALA A 220 -9.16 -43.94 24.14
CA ALA A 220 -7.92 -44.62 24.49
C ALA A 220 -8.04 -45.32 25.84
N TYR A 221 -8.53 -44.60 26.87
CA TYR A 221 -8.76 -45.13 28.21
C TYR A 221 -9.66 -46.37 28.19
N ARG A 222 -10.79 -46.32 27.47
CA ARG A 222 -11.68 -47.47 27.32
C ARG A 222 -11.00 -48.65 26.63
N GLY A 223 -10.22 -48.38 25.58
CA GLY A 223 -9.46 -49.40 24.85
C GLY A 223 -8.46 -50.13 25.75
N PHE A 224 -7.65 -49.39 26.51
CA PHE A 224 -6.65 -49.95 27.42
C PHE A 224 -7.28 -50.60 28.66
N SER A 225 -8.37 -50.06 29.20
CA SER A 225 -9.06 -50.66 30.35
C SER A 225 -9.66 -52.03 30.04
N LYS A 226 -10.04 -52.28 28.77
CA LYS A 226 -10.62 -53.56 28.35
C LYS A 226 -9.57 -54.61 28.02
N ASN A 227 -8.54 -54.24 27.26
CA ASN A 227 -7.60 -55.20 26.65
C ASN A 227 -6.13 -54.96 27.06
N GLY A 228 -5.86 -54.10 28.05
CA GLY A 228 -4.51 -53.76 28.45
C GLY A 228 -3.67 -53.21 27.29
N THR A 229 -2.36 -53.44 27.34
CA THR A 229 -1.38 -52.99 26.34
C THR A 229 -1.53 -53.65 24.97
N GLU A 230 -2.30 -54.74 24.86
CA GLU A 230 -2.59 -55.42 23.59
C GLU A 230 -3.71 -54.73 22.78
N SER A 231 -4.28 -53.64 23.32
CA SER A 231 -5.37 -52.89 22.69
C SER A 231 -4.91 -52.07 21.49
N VAL A 232 -5.09 -52.58 20.28
CA VAL A 232 -4.89 -51.79 19.03
C VAL A 232 -5.75 -50.52 19.05
N HIS A 233 -7.01 -50.62 19.49
CA HIS A 233 -7.90 -49.46 19.63
C HIS A 233 -7.35 -48.43 20.63
N GLY A 234 -6.84 -48.88 21.78
CA GLY A 234 -6.20 -48.02 22.76
C GLY A 234 -5.02 -47.25 22.19
N TRP A 235 -4.12 -47.92 21.48
CA TRP A 235 -2.95 -47.30 20.85
C TRP A 235 -3.29 -46.30 19.75
N VAL A 236 -4.28 -46.61 18.90
CA VAL A 236 -4.75 -45.69 17.86
C VAL A 236 -5.28 -44.39 18.47
N PHE A 237 -6.25 -44.50 19.38
CA PHE A 237 -6.84 -43.31 20.01
C PHE A 237 -5.87 -42.60 20.96
N GLY A 238 -4.95 -43.32 21.59
CA GLY A 238 -3.91 -42.74 22.43
C GLY A 238 -2.91 -41.91 21.62
N THR A 239 -2.49 -42.42 20.46
CA THR A 239 -1.63 -41.69 19.52
C THR A 239 -2.33 -40.43 18.98
N LEU A 240 -3.61 -40.55 18.61
CA LEU A 240 -4.42 -39.40 18.20
C LEU A 240 -4.55 -38.36 19.32
N ALA A 241 -4.87 -38.80 20.54
CA ALA A 241 -4.98 -37.91 21.70
C ALA A 241 -3.66 -37.17 21.97
N ALA A 242 -2.53 -37.89 21.94
CA ALA A 242 -1.20 -37.31 22.12
C ALA A 242 -0.86 -36.30 21.01
N GLY A 243 -1.12 -36.65 19.75
CA GLY A 243 -0.90 -35.76 18.61
C GLY A 243 -1.75 -34.49 18.67
N PHE A 244 -3.06 -34.63 18.93
CA PHE A 244 -3.95 -33.48 19.11
C PHE A 244 -3.57 -32.64 20.33
N TYR A 245 -3.18 -33.26 21.43
CA TYR A 245 -2.74 -32.55 22.63
C TYR A 245 -1.50 -31.69 22.32
N ALA A 246 -0.43 -32.28 21.79
CA ALA A 246 0.79 -31.57 21.44
C ALA A 246 0.54 -30.44 20.42
N GLY A 247 -0.25 -30.74 19.38
CA GLY A 247 -0.66 -29.75 18.38
C GLY A 247 -1.45 -28.58 18.99
N ASN A 248 -2.30 -28.83 19.99
CA ASN A 248 -3.07 -27.79 20.65
C ASN A 248 -2.24 -26.92 21.59
N VAL A 249 -1.26 -27.50 22.29
CA VAL A 249 -0.29 -26.75 23.11
C VAL A 249 0.50 -25.79 22.21
N TYR A 250 1.11 -26.30 21.13
CA TYR A 250 1.85 -25.47 20.17
C TYR A 250 0.95 -24.45 19.45
N GLY A 251 -0.25 -24.87 19.05
CA GLY A 251 -1.23 -23.99 18.41
C GLY A 251 -1.65 -22.82 19.29
N SER A 252 -1.66 -23.00 20.62
CA SER A 252 -1.97 -21.94 21.57
C SER A 252 -0.85 -20.91 21.69
N TYR A 253 0.41 -21.37 21.72
CA TYR A 253 1.58 -20.50 21.60
C TYR A 253 1.51 -19.64 20.32
N LYS A 254 1.24 -20.28 19.17
CA LYS A 254 1.10 -19.58 17.89
C LYS A 254 -0.07 -18.60 17.90
N SER A 255 -1.19 -18.94 18.52
CA SER A 255 -2.38 -18.08 18.58
C SER A 255 -2.10 -16.74 19.25
N ALA A 256 -1.29 -16.72 20.31
CA ALA A 256 -0.92 -15.48 21.01
C ALA A 256 0.01 -14.60 20.16
N ARG A 257 0.96 -15.20 19.44
CA ARG A 257 1.81 -14.45 18.51
C ARG A 257 1.02 -13.84 17.36
N ILE A 258 0.09 -14.59 16.79
CA ILE A 258 -0.81 -14.09 15.74
C ILE A 258 -1.65 -12.93 16.28
N TYR A 259 -2.25 -13.09 17.47
CA TYR A 259 -3.02 -12.02 18.11
C TYR A 259 -2.19 -10.74 18.27
N ASN A 260 -0.96 -10.85 18.76
CA ASN A 260 -0.08 -9.69 18.93
C ASN A 260 0.30 -9.04 17.59
N ASN A 261 0.67 -9.85 16.59
CA ASN A 261 1.00 -9.34 15.27
C ASN A 261 -0.17 -8.62 14.60
N GLN A 262 -1.41 -9.09 14.81
CA GLN A 262 -2.61 -8.41 14.30
C GLN A 262 -2.82 -7.04 14.92
N LEU A 263 -2.46 -6.85 16.19
CA LEU A 263 -2.51 -5.53 16.84
C LEU A 263 -1.47 -4.58 16.24
N ASP A 264 -0.24 -5.05 16.02
CA ASP A 264 0.81 -4.27 15.37
C ASP A 264 0.43 -3.90 13.93
N GLU A 265 -0.08 -4.86 13.18
CA GLU A 265 -0.50 -4.69 11.78
C GLU A 265 -1.66 -3.69 11.67
N ALA A 266 -2.61 -3.70 12.61
CA ALA A 266 -3.69 -2.73 12.63
C ALA A 266 -3.20 -1.29 12.82
N LEU A 267 -2.23 -1.05 13.71
CA LEU A 267 -1.63 0.28 13.87
C LEU A 267 -0.78 0.69 12.67
N GLN A 268 0.02 -0.24 12.16
CA GLN A 268 0.87 -0.01 10.99
C GLN A 268 0.01 0.37 9.77
N GLN A 269 -1.12 -0.31 9.58
CA GLN A 269 -2.07 0.00 8.51
C GLN A 269 -2.70 1.39 8.67
N LYS A 270 -3.09 1.77 9.90
CA LYS A 270 -3.59 3.13 10.18
C LYS A 270 -2.54 4.20 9.82
N ALA A 271 -1.26 3.93 10.12
CA ALA A 271 -0.16 4.83 9.78
C ALA A 271 0.03 4.93 8.27
N LEU A 272 0.02 3.79 7.57
CA LEU A 272 0.11 3.73 6.11
C LEU A 272 -1.04 4.47 5.43
N ASP A 273 -2.27 4.29 5.90
CA ASP A 273 -3.46 4.97 5.36
C ASP A 273 -3.38 6.48 5.59
N THR A 274 -2.92 6.90 6.77
CA THR A 274 -2.69 8.31 7.09
C THR A 274 -1.64 8.91 6.15
N PHE A 275 -0.53 8.20 5.93
CA PHE A 275 0.54 8.62 5.02
C PHE A 275 0.07 8.71 3.56
N ARG A 276 -0.71 7.74 3.09
CA ARG A 276 -1.27 7.71 1.73
C ARG A 276 -2.30 8.81 1.48
N SER A 277 -3.06 9.20 2.50
CA SER A 277 -4.09 10.24 2.39
C SER A 277 -3.54 11.66 2.19
N GLY A 278 -2.21 11.82 2.14
CA GLY A 278 -1.52 13.10 2.13
C GLY A 278 -1.27 13.55 3.56
N LEU A 279 -0.01 13.89 3.84
CA LEU A 279 0.41 14.59 5.05
C LEU A 279 -0.09 16.03 5.04
#